data_AF-A0A7Y0L713-F1
#
_entry.id   AF-A0A7Y0L713-F1
#
_cell.length_a   1.000
_cell.length_b   1.000
_cell.length_c   1.000
_cell.angle_alpha   90.00
_cell.angle_beta   90.00
_cell.angle_gamma   90.00
#
_symmetry.space_group_name_H-M   'P 1'
#
loop_
_entity.id
_entity.type
_entity.pdbx_description
1 polymer ?
#
loop_
_entity_poly.entity_id
_entity_poly.type
_entity_poly.pdbx_seq_one_letter_code
_entity_poly.pdbx_strand_id
1 'polypeptide(L)'
;MSHFVTLVLVPKDSLDVKGTVESLLAPYNEEIAVAQYATDCWCIGGIARRAGTDAADREVEDMDALRSRYWALPDAERPTWEAWTHDWMTVADRVEQAHPLYQKPDPQCEDCHGSGQRMTTYNPDSQWDWWTISGRWDGWLSRSNRLKAKTAAAKGKVPFAIVTPDGQWHEKGRMGWWGMTSNEKEDEAWADEVRRLLLAHPDALAVTCDLHI
;
A
#
# COMPACT_ATOMS: atom_id res chain seq x y z
N MET A 1 6.12 -2.18 9.42
CA MET A 1 7.15 -1.19 9.10
C MET A 1 7.68 -1.51 7.73
N SER A 2 7.11 -0.87 6.72
CA SER A 2 7.25 -1.27 5.33
C SER A 2 7.91 -0.16 4.53
N HIS A 3 9.07 -0.48 3.95
CA HIS A 3 9.86 0.44 3.14
C HIS A 3 9.66 0.16 1.67
N PHE A 4 9.52 1.21 0.86
CA PHE A 4 9.36 1.08 -0.58
C PHE A 4 10.10 2.17 -1.35
N VAL A 5 10.47 1.83 -2.59
CA VAL A 5 11.17 2.76 -3.49
C VAL A 5 10.16 3.66 -4.17
N THR A 6 10.37 4.96 -4.06
CA THR A 6 9.65 5.97 -4.84
C THR A 6 10.62 6.75 -5.72
N LEU A 7 10.30 6.94 -7.01
CA LEU A 7 11.02 7.89 -7.85
C LEU A 7 10.30 9.23 -7.86
N VAL A 8 10.95 10.27 -7.34
CA VAL A 8 10.45 11.64 -7.42
C VAL A 8 11.08 12.33 -8.62
N LEU A 9 10.25 12.78 -9.56
CA LEU A 9 10.68 13.43 -10.80
C LEU A 9 10.80 14.93 -10.58
N VAL A 10 12.02 15.38 -10.32
CA VAL A 10 12.33 16.79 -10.09
C VAL A 10 12.45 17.51 -11.44
N PRO A 11 11.78 18.66 -11.64
CA PRO A 11 11.96 19.49 -12.84
C PRO A 11 13.42 19.75 -13.17
N LYS A 12 13.75 19.76 -14.46
CA LYS A 12 15.14 19.89 -14.96
C LYS A 12 15.86 21.16 -14.46
N ASP A 13 15.11 22.22 -14.19
CA ASP A 13 15.61 23.55 -13.84
C ASP A 13 15.65 23.78 -12.31
N SER A 14 15.32 22.77 -11.51
CA SER A 14 15.37 22.85 -10.04
C SER A 14 16.81 22.99 -9.54
N LEU A 15 17.11 24.12 -8.90
CA LEU A 15 18.41 24.39 -8.28
C LEU A 15 18.57 23.69 -6.93
N ASP A 16 17.48 23.55 -6.18
CA ASP A 16 17.42 22.79 -4.92
C ASP A 16 16.63 21.49 -5.12
N VAL A 17 17.36 20.41 -5.39
CA VAL A 17 16.76 19.09 -5.59
C VAL A 17 16.10 18.58 -4.30
N LYS A 18 16.71 18.77 -3.13
CA LYS A 18 16.15 18.24 -1.87
C LYS A 18 14.85 18.98 -1.53
N GLY A 19 14.87 20.31 -1.56
CA GLY A 19 13.68 21.12 -1.30
C GLY A 19 12.56 20.83 -2.30
N THR A 20 12.89 20.55 -3.57
CA THR A 20 11.88 20.16 -4.56
C THR A 20 11.28 18.79 -4.23
N VAL A 21 12.09 17.80 -3.87
CA VAL A 21 11.58 16.47 -3.44
C VAL A 21 10.67 16.62 -2.22
N GLU A 22 11.11 17.39 -1.22
CA GLU A 22 10.34 17.66 -0.01
C GLU A 22 9.00 18.32 -0.33
N SER A 23 8.97 19.31 -1.21
CA SER A 23 7.73 19.97 -1.65
C SER A 23 6.78 19.04 -2.41
N LEU A 24 7.32 18.13 -3.25
CA LEU A 24 6.51 17.19 -4.03
C LEU A 24 5.94 16.07 -3.15
N LEU A 25 6.63 15.67 -2.09
CA LEU A 25 6.19 14.66 -1.14
C LEU A 25 5.28 15.21 -0.04
N ALA A 26 5.42 16.50 0.31
CA ALA A 26 4.72 17.11 1.43
C ALA A 26 3.20 16.85 1.46
N PRO A 27 2.43 16.94 0.36
CA PRO A 27 0.99 16.67 0.39
C PRO A 27 0.61 15.26 0.86
N TYR A 28 1.54 14.30 0.74
CA TYR A 28 1.33 12.88 1.04
C TYR A 28 1.83 12.48 2.43
N ASN A 29 2.19 13.44 3.29
CA ASN A 29 2.60 13.18 4.66
C ASN A 29 1.39 12.80 5.52
N GLU A 30 1.47 11.67 6.22
CA GLU A 30 0.47 11.22 7.20
C GLU A 30 0.26 12.22 8.35
N GLU A 31 1.31 12.94 8.77
CA GLU A 31 1.25 13.84 9.93
C GLU A 31 0.53 15.17 9.64
N ILE A 32 0.13 15.43 8.40
CA ILE A 32 -0.63 16.64 8.06
C ILE A 32 -2.08 16.46 8.49
N ALA A 33 -2.47 17.19 9.54
CA ALA A 33 -3.87 17.33 9.88
C ALA A 33 -4.59 18.18 8.81
N VAL A 34 -5.66 17.62 8.24
CA VAL A 34 -6.51 18.31 7.26
C VAL A 34 -7.83 18.76 7.90
N ALA A 35 -8.58 19.60 7.19
CA ALA A 35 -9.93 19.94 7.60
C ALA A 35 -10.79 18.68 7.78
N GLN A 36 -11.63 18.68 8.81
CA GLN A 36 -12.42 17.51 9.15
C GLN A 36 -13.36 17.12 7.99
N TYR A 37 -13.38 15.83 7.63
CA TYR A 37 -14.25 15.29 6.59
C TYR A 37 -14.85 13.94 7.01
N ALA A 38 -15.97 13.56 6.38
CA ALA A 38 -16.60 12.28 6.59
C ALA A 38 -15.92 11.20 5.74
N THR A 39 -15.63 10.05 6.34
CA THR A 39 -15.09 8.86 5.68
C THR A 39 -15.79 7.61 6.16
N ASP A 40 -15.65 6.52 5.43
CA ASP A 40 -16.19 5.22 5.83
C ASP A 40 -15.59 4.78 7.17
N CYS A 41 -16.45 4.25 8.03
CA CYS A 41 -16.04 3.73 9.31
C CYS A 41 -15.38 2.37 9.13
N TRP A 42 -14.28 2.17 9.85
CA TRP A 42 -13.56 0.89 9.90
C TRP A 42 -14.42 -0.26 10.44
N CYS A 43 -15.56 0.02 11.09
CA CYS A 43 -16.46 -0.99 11.62
C CYS A 43 -17.27 -1.74 10.55
N ILE A 44 -17.37 -1.20 9.32
CA ILE A 44 -18.20 -1.77 8.25
C ILE A 44 -17.76 -3.22 7.96
N GLY A 45 -18.72 -4.13 8.07
CA GLY A 45 -18.51 -5.57 7.88
C GLY A 45 -17.74 -6.26 9.01
N GLY A 46 -17.25 -5.52 10.01
CA GLY A 46 -16.40 -6.07 11.08
C GLY A 46 -17.08 -7.17 11.90
N ILE A 47 -18.38 -7.05 12.18
CA ILE A 47 -19.14 -8.09 12.90
C ILE A 47 -19.27 -9.36 12.04
N ALA A 48 -19.65 -9.20 10.77
CA ALA A 48 -19.83 -10.33 9.86
C ALA A 48 -18.52 -11.10 9.63
N ARG A 49 -17.41 -10.37 9.43
CA ARG A 49 -16.07 -10.94 9.29
C ARG A 49 -15.66 -11.75 10.52
N ARG A 50 -15.85 -11.19 11.73
CA ARG A 50 -15.57 -11.93 12.98
C ARG A 50 -16.41 -13.20 13.10
N ALA A 51 -17.71 -13.13 12.79
CA ALA A 51 -18.56 -14.31 12.79
C ALA A 51 -18.06 -15.38 11.79
N GLY A 52 -17.54 -14.95 10.63
CA GLY A 52 -16.89 -15.80 9.65
C GLY A 52 -15.64 -16.48 10.20
N THR A 53 -14.70 -15.72 10.76
CA THR A 53 -13.46 -16.25 11.34
C THR A 53 -13.75 -17.22 12.49
N ASP A 54 -14.65 -16.86 13.41
CA ASP A 54 -15.02 -17.71 14.55
C ASP A 54 -15.65 -19.03 14.10
N ALA A 55 -16.43 -19.01 13.01
CA ALA A 55 -17.01 -20.22 12.45
C ALA A 55 -15.95 -21.09 11.76
N ALA A 56 -15.00 -20.50 11.04
CA ALA A 56 -13.92 -21.22 10.39
C ALA A 56 -12.96 -21.85 11.42
N ASP A 57 -12.60 -21.14 12.48
CA ASP A 57 -11.78 -21.66 13.57
C ASP A 57 -12.46 -22.85 14.27
N ARG A 58 -13.80 -22.82 14.39
CA ARG A 58 -14.58 -23.91 14.99
C ARG A 58 -14.80 -25.11 14.06
N GLU A 59 -15.09 -24.88 12.80
CA GLU A 59 -15.49 -25.92 11.83
C GLU A 59 -14.30 -26.58 11.14
N VAL A 60 -13.20 -25.86 10.98
CA VAL A 60 -11.99 -26.35 10.30
C VAL A 60 -10.89 -26.57 11.32
N GLU A 61 -10.26 -25.49 11.78
CA GLU A 61 -9.22 -25.47 12.81
C GLU A 61 -8.89 -24.00 13.11
N ASP A 62 -8.47 -23.73 14.34
CA ASP A 62 -7.93 -22.44 14.75
C ASP A 62 -6.79 -21.97 13.82
N MET A 63 -6.85 -20.71 13.38
CA MET A 63 -5.89 -20.11 12.45
C MET A 63 -4.43 -20.15 12.95
N ASP A 64 -4.19 -20.00 14.25
CA ASP A 64 -2.83 -20.04 14.80
C ASP A 64 -2.28 -21.46 14.83
N ALA A 65 -3.14 -22.46 15.08
CA ALA A 65 -2.79 -23.87 14.91
C ALA A 65 -2.48 -24.20 13.43
N LEU A 66 -3.31 -23.74 12.49
CA LEU A 66 -3.07 -23.89 11.04
C LEU A 66 -1.72 -23.31 10.62
N ARG A 67 -1.41 -22.09 11.06
CA ARG A 67 -0.11 -21.43 10.81
C ARG A 67 1.04 -22.23 11.42
N SER A 68 0.89 -22.67 12.67
CA SER A 68 1.92 -23.42 13.37
C SER A 68 2.27 -24.72 12.64
N ARG A 69 1.25 -25.46 12.16
CA ARG A 69 1.46 -26.67 11.37
C ARG A 69 2.11 -26.38 10.02
N TYR A 70 1.67 -25.32 9.34
CA TYR A 70 2.26 -24.90 8.06
C TYR A 70 3.75 -24.61 8.19
N TRP A 71 4.15 -23.82 9.19
CA TRP A 71 5.56 -23.45 9.40
C TRP A 71 6.42 -24.60 9.95
N ALA A 72 5.80 -25.63 10.53
CA ALA A 72 6.50 -26.85 10.93
C ALA A 72 6.86 -27.76 9.75
N LEU A 73 6.22 -27.60 8.58
CA LEU A 73 6.56 -28.37 7.39
C LEU A 73 7.94 -27.99 6.84
N PRO A 74 8.72 -28.94 6.28
CA PRO A 74 9.90 -28.62 5.50
C PRO A 74 9.56 -27.69 4.33
N ASP A 75 10.43 -26.72 4.02
CA ASP A 75 10.20 -25.74 2.96
C ASP A 75 9.83 -26.39 1.61
N ALA A 76 10.45 -27.53 1.26
CA ALA A 76 10.20 -28.25 0.02
C ALA A 76 8.83 -28.94 -0.05
N GLU A 77 8.16 -29.11 1.08
CA GLU A 77 6.87 -29.80 1.22
C GLU A 77 5.72 -28.82 1.50
N ARG A 78 6.01 -27.52 1.70
CA ARG A 78 4.99 -26.51 1.95
C ARG A 78 4.17 -26.26 0.67
N PRO A 79 2.85 -26.49 0.69
CA PRO A 79 1.99 -26.01 -0.39
C PRO A 79 1.92 -24.48 -0.33
N THR A 80 1.21 -23.87 -1.28
CA THR A 80 0.90 -22.45 -1.15
C THR A 80 0.03 -22.21 0.07
N TRP A 81 0.17 -21.05 0.70
CA TRP A 81 -0.68 -20.67 1.84
C TRP A 81 -2.16 -20.71 1.47
N GLU A 82 -2.51 -20.23 0.27
CA GLU A 82 -3.87 -20.26 -0.26
C GLU A 82 -4.45 -21.68 -0.32
N ALA A 83 -3.70 -22.65 -0.84
CA ALA A 83 -4.14 -24.04 -0.88
C ALA A 83 -4.25 -24.64 0.53
N TRP A 84 -3.34 -24.26 1.44
CA TRP A 84 -3.35 -24.72 2.84
C TRP A 84 -4.57 -24.23 3.61
N THR A 85 -5.00 -22.99 3.37
CA THR A 85 -6.11 -22.35 4.09
C THR A 85 -7.45 -22.39 3.35
N HIS A 86 -7.53 -23.12 2.24
CA HIS A 86 -8.70 -23.09 1.36
C HIS A 86 -10.03 -23.41 2.08
N ASP A 87 -10.07 -24.49 2.86
CA ASP A 87 -11.27 -24.90 3.58
C ASP A 87 -11.67 -23.89 4.65
N TRP A 88 -10.67 -23.34 5.38
CA TRP A 88 -10.88 -22.31 6.38
C TRP A 88 -11.48 -21.04 5.75
N MET A 89 -10.88 -20.58 4.64
CA MET A 89 -11.38 -19.40 3.91
C MET A 89 -12.79 -19.62 3.37
N THR A 90 -13.07 -20.81 2.85
CA THR A 90 -14.40 -21.17 2.33
C THR A 90 -15.48 -21.08 3.41
N VAL A 91 -15.19 -21.55 4.63
CA VAL A 91 -16.13 -21.43 5.75
C VAL A 91 -16.29 -19.98 6.19
N ALA A 92 -15.18 -19.26 6.34
CA ALA A 92 -15.19 -17.86 6.76
C ALA A 92 -16.03 -17.00 5.81
N ASP A 93 -15.78 -17.10 4.51
CA ASP A 93 -16.50 -16.35 3.47
C ASP A 93 -17.98 -16.69 3.45
N ARG A 94 -18.33 -17.98 3.51
CA ARG A 94 -19.73 -18.44 3.51
C ARG A 94 -20.51 -17.84 4.68
N VAL A 95 -19.93 -17.87 5.87
CA VAL A 95 -20.60 -17.39 7.10
C VAL A 95 -20.64 -15.87 7.13
N GLU A 96 -19.55 -15.20 6.74
CA GLU A 96 -19.51 -13.74 6.62
C GLU A 96 -20.60 -13.24 5.66
N GLN A 97 -20.71 -13.82 4.46
CA GLN A 97 -21.69 -13.43 3.44
C GLN A 97 -23.13 -13.70 3.86
N ALA A 98 -23.37 -14.76 4.64
CA ALA A 98 -24.70 -15.09 5.16
C ALA A 98 -25.12 -14.23 6.37
N HIS A 99 -24.19 -13.49 6.98
CA HIS A 99 -24.46 -12.74 8.20
C HIS A 99 -25.39 -11.54 7.93
N PRO A 100 -26.40 -11.24 8.78
CA PRO A 100 -27.33 -10.12 8.57
C PRO A 100 -26.66 -8.73 8.46
N LEU A 101 -25.46 -8.61 9.02
CA LEU A 101 -24.60 -7.42 8.99
C LEU A 101 -23.45 -7.51 7.96
N TYR A 102 -23.54 -8.40 6.97
CA TYR A 102 -22.58 -8.44 5.86
C TYR A 102 -22.48 -7.07 5.20
N GLN A 103 -21.27 -6.51 5.14
CA GLN A 103 -20.97 -5.17 4.63
C GLN A 103 -21.76 -4.02 5.28
N LYS A 104 -22.32 -4.22 6.48
CA LYS A 104 -23.04 -3.18 7.23
C LYS A 104 -22.20 -2.67 8.41
N PRO A 105 -22.39 -1.41 8.83
CA PRO A 105 -21.74 -0.89 10.02
C PRO A 105 -22.24 -1.59 11.27
N ASP A 106 -21.40 -1.58 12.29
CA ASP A 106 -21.78 -1.99 13.64
C ASP A 106 -22.76 -0.96 14.23
N PRO A 107 -24.01 -1.34 14.56
CA PRO A 107 -25.01 -0.45 15.15
C PRO A 107 -24.57 0.18 16.48
N GLN A 108 -23.61 -0.42 17.17
CA GLN A 108 -23.09 0.02 18.47
C GLN A 108 -21.69 0.67 18.36
N CYS A 109 -21.19 0.92 17.15
CA CYS A 109 -19.88 1.56 16.97
C CYS A 109 -19.84 2.94 17.63
N GLU A 110 -18.85 3.19 18.47
CA GLU A 110 -18.66 4.48 19.15
C GLU A 110 -18.27 5.60 18.19
N ASP A 111 -17.59 5.29 17.08
CA ASP A 111 -17.10 6.30 16.13
C ASP A 111 -18.16 6.77 15.14
N CYS A 112 -19.00 5.86 14.65
CA CYS A 112 -20.01 6.17 13.64
C CYS A 112 -21.45 6.07 14.14
N HIS A 113 -21.69 5.56 15.35
CA HIS A 113 -23.03 5.34 15.93
C HIS A 113 -23.99 4.61 14.98
N GLY A 114 -23.50 3.55 14.32
CA GLY A 114 -24.27 2.77 13.35
C GLY A 114 -24.49 3.41 11.98
N SER A 115 -24.03 4.64 11.73
CA SER A 115 -24.17 5.29 10.42
C SER A 115 -23.25 4.72 9.35
N GLY A 116 -22.12 4.14 9.76
CA GLY A 116 -21.04 3.73 8.85
C GLY A 116 -20.15 4.87 8.38
N GLN A 117 -20.40 6.12 8.79
CA GLN A 117 -19.53 7.25 8.51
C GLN A 117 -18.93 7.81 9.80
N ARG A 118 -17.62 8.03 9.80
CA ARG A 118 -16.92 8.70 10.90
C ARG A 118 -16.26 9.97 10.41
N MET A 119 -16.12 10.96 11.29
CA MET A 119 -15.38 12.17 10.98
C MET A 119 -13.90 11.97 11.28
N THR A 120 -13.02 12.46 10.41
CA THR A 120 -11.56 12.39 10.61
C THR A 120 -10.88 13.66 10.13
N THR A 121 -9.69 13.94 10.66
CA THR A 121 -8.76 14.97 10.20
C THR A 121 -7.48 14.35 9.62
N TYR A 122 -7.47 13.03 9.45
CA TYR A 122 -6.35 12.28 8.89
C TYR A 122 -6.17 12.61 7.42
N ASN A 123 -4.93 12.71 6.92
CA ASN A 123 -4.70 13.05 5.53
C ASN A 123 -5.24 11.95 4.59
N PRO A 124 -6.26 12.22 3.75
CA PRO A 124 -6.79 11.22 2.82
C PRO A 124 -5.79 10.82 1.73
N ASP A 125 -4.80 11.67 1.47
CA ASP A 125 -3.74 11.47 0.50
C ASP A 125 -2.45 10.97 1.16
N SER A 126 -2.47 10.54 2.43
CA SER A 126 -1.27 10.03 3.10
C SER A 126 -0.67 8.83 2.36
N GLN A 127 0.65 8.86 2.13
CA GLN A 127 1.41 7.75 1.55
C GLN A 127 2.68 7.41 2.35
N TRP A 128 3.06 8.25 3.31
CA TRP A 128 4.26 8.03 4.13
C TRP A 128 4.16 8.73 5.49
N ASP A 129 4.84 8.17 6.50
CA ASP A 129 5.13 8.80 7.81
C ASP A 129 6.59 9.28 7.92
N TRP A 130 7.48 8.74 7.08
CA TRP A 130 8.89 9.12 6.99
C TRP A 130 9.47 8.88 5.60
N TRP A 131 10.46 9.69 5.21
CA TRP A 131 11.20 9.49 3.96
C TRP A 131 12.64 9.99 4.03
N THR A 132 13.47 9.51 3.12
CA THR A 132 14.78 10.10 2.82
C THR A 132 15.16 9.96 1.34
N ILE A 133 16.07 10.81 0.85
CA ILE A 133 16.72 10.59 -0.45
C ILE A 133 17.74 9.47 -0.29
N SER A 134 17.73 8.51 -1.20
CA SER A 134 18.47 7.25 -1.02
C SER A 134 17.93 6.50 0.21
N GLY A 135 18.78 5.95 1.08
CA GLY A 135 18.37 5.16 2.24
C GLY A 135 18.73 3.69 2.06
N ARG A 136 17.78 2.78 2.33
CA ARG A 136 17.97 1.33 2.10
C ARG A 136 18.26 0.98 0.66
N TRP A 137 17.87 1.87 -0.26
CA TRP A 137 17.93 1.68 -1.71
C TRP A 137 19.09 2.45 -2.36
N ASP A 138 20.16 2.70 -1.61
CA ASP A 138 21.34 3.35 -2.16
C ASP A 138 21.94 2.53 -3.32
N GLY A 139 22.14 3.19 -4.47
CA GLY A 139 22.63 2.54 -5.70
C GLY A 139 21.53 1.89 -6.55
N TRP A 140 20.27 1.87 -6.11
CA TRP A 140 19.19 1.12 -6.78
C TRP A 140 18.94 1.60 -8.22
N LEU A 141 18.97 2.91 -8.44
CA LEU A 141 18.79 3.53 -9.76
C LEU A 141 20.14 3.77 -10.49
N SER A 142 21.09 4.36 -9.77
CA SER A 142 22.44 4.68 -10.21
C SER A 142 23.34 4.89 -8.99
N ARG A 143 24.66 5.01 -9.20
CA ARG A 143 25.62 5.32 -8.11
C ARG A 143 25.27 6.62 -7.35
N SER A 144 24.59 7.56 -7.98
CA SER A 144 24.14 8.81 -7.36
C SER A 144 22.68 8.80 -6.93
N ASN A 145 21.95 7.69 -7.15
CA ASN A 145 20.49 7.58 -7.04
C ASN A 145 19.71 8.64 -7.81
N ARG A 146 20.33 9.20 -8.84
CA ARG A 146 19.78 10.28 -9.64
C ARG A 146 20.13 10.05 -11.10
N LEU A 147 19.13 10.13 -11.97
CA LEU A 147 19.30 10.02 -13.42
C LEU A 147 18.27 10.89 -14.13
N LYS A 148 18.54 11.27 -15.38
CA LYS A 148 17.48 11.79 -16.25
C LYS A 148 16.40 10.71 -16.41
N ALA A 149 15.13 11.11 -16.38
CA ALA A 149 14.01 10.17 -16.43
C ALA A 149 14.07 9.26 -17.67
N LYS A 150 14.46 9.79 -18.85
CA LYS A 150 14.67 8.96 -20.05
C LYS A 150 15.74 7.88 -19.88
N THR A 151 16.81 8.18 -19.13
CA THR A 151 17.87 7.22 -18.83
C THR A 151 17.41 6.20 -17.78
N ALA A 152 16.61 6.63 -16.80
CA ALA A 152 15.95 5.72 -15.85
C ALA A 152 15.00 4.74 -16.59
N ALA A 153 14.21 5.23 -17.55
CA ALA A 153 13.32 4.40 -18.35
C ALA A 153 14.08 3.32 -19.14
N ALA A 154 15.25 3.67 -19.69
CA ALA A 154 16.10 2.72 -20.41
C ALA A 154 16.72 1.63 -19.51
N LYS A 155 16.84 1.87 -18.19
CA LYS A 155 17.35 0.88 -17.23
C LYS A 155 16.30 -0.18 -16.85
N GLY A 156 15.02 0.06 -17.11
CA GLY A 156 13.94 -0.86 -16.75
C GLY A 156 13.77 -1.10 -15.25
N LYS A 157 14.19 -0.13 -14.41
CA LYS A 157 13.97 -0.19 -12.96
C LYS A 157 12.55 0.31 -12.66
N VAL A 158 11.75 -0.54 -12.01
CA VAL A 158 10.35 -0.29 -11.70
C VAL A 158 10.23 0.00 -10.20
N PRO A 159 9.98 1.25 -9.78
CA PRO A 159 9.77 1.58 -8.37
C PRO A 159 8.35 1.14 -7.93
N PHE A 160 8.05 1.22 -6.64
CA PHE A 160 6.68 1.01 -6.17
C PHE A 160 5.78 2.21 -6.50
N ALA A 161 6.34 3.43 -6.39
CA ALA A 161 5.64 4.66 -6.71
C ALA A 161 6.50 5.67 -7.50
N ILE A 162 5.82 6.60 -8.18
CA ILE A 162 6.41 7.74 -8.88
C ILE A 162 5.63 9.00 -8.51
N VAL A 163 6.35 10.07 -8.20
CA VAL A 163 5.77 11.41 -8.12
C VAL A 163 6.24 12.23 -9.31
N THR A 164 5.30 12.71 -10.13
CA THR A 164 5.59 13.50 -11.34
C THR A 164 5.91 14.95 -10.99
N PRO A 165 6.51 15.74 -11.92
CA PRO A 165 6.92 17.11 -11.64
C PRO A 165 5.78 18.08 -11.29
N ASP A 166 4.54 17.75 -11.65
CA ASP A 166 3.32 18.47 -11.27
C ASP A 166 2.74 18.01 -9.93
N GLY A 167 3.42 17.10 -9.22
CA GLY A 167 3.07 16.65 -7.88
C GLY A 167 2.09 15.48 -7.83
N GLN A 168 1.73 14.84 -8.94
CA GLN A 168 0.83 13.70 -8.93
C GLN A 168 1.54 12.42 -8.46
N TRP A 169 0.89 11.68 -7.57
CA TRP A 169 1.34 10.38 -7.09
C TRP A 169 0.78 9.24 -7.94
N HIS A 170 1.65 8.33 -8.35
CA HIS A 170 1.33 7.11 -9.07
C HIS A 170 1.95 5.92 -8.37
N GLU A 171 1.20 4.86 -8.15
CA GLU A 171 1.68 3.66 -7.43
C GLU A 171 1.25 2.37 -8.11
N LYS A 172 1.98 1.30 -7.78
CA LYS A 172 1.63 -0.07 -8.16
C LYS A 172 0.34 -0.53 -7.50
N GLY A 173 0.18 -0.22 -6.21
CA GLY A 173 -0.98 -0.54 -5.39
C GLY A 173 -0.95 0.28 -4.11
N ARG A 174 -2.00 0.22 -3.30
CA ARG A 174 -2.04 0.92 -2.01
C ARG A 174 -1.24 0.16 -0.98
N MET A 175 -0.12 0.73 -0.53
CA MET A 175 0.69 0.18 0.55
C MET A 175 -0.07 0.37 1.88
N GLY A 176 -0.24 -0.71 2.62
CA GLY A 176 -0.83 -0.71 3.94
C GLY A 176 0.18 -1.14 5.01
N TRP A 177 -0.28 -1.08 6.26
CA TRP A 177 0.52 -1.51 7.41
C TRP A 177 1.00 -2.94 7.23
N TRP A 178 2.23 -3.21 7.69
CA TRP A 178 2.89 -4.53 7.61
C TRP A 178 3.21 -4.99 6.18
N GLY A 179 3.13 -4.09 5.19
CA GLY A 179 3.57 -4.38 3.83
C GLY A 179 2.53 -5.15 3.03
N MET A 180 1.32 -5.25 3.57
CA MET A 180 0.17 -5.70 2.82
C MET A 180 -0.19 -4.61 1.82
N THR A 181 -0.19 -4.97 0.54
CA THR A 181 -0.61 -4.09 -0.54
C THR A 181 -2.00 -4.50 -1.01
N SER A 182 -2.79 -3.54 -1.45
CA SER A 182 -4.15 -3.78 -1.99
C SER A 182 -4.33 -3.04 -3.30
N ASN A 183 -5.25 -3.53 -4.15
CA ASN A 183 -5.48 -3.00 -5.49
C ASN A 183 -4.19 -2.91 -6.33
N GLU A 184 -3.34 -3.94 -6.23
CA GLU A 184 -2.13 -4.02 -7.04
C GLU A 184 -2.47 -4.13 -8.53
N LYS A 185 -1.75 -3.35 -9.33
CA LYS A 185 -1.67 -3.51 -10.77
C LYS A 185 -0.79 -4.71 -11.10
N GLU A 186 -1.14 -5.41 -12.18
CA GLU A 186 -0.28 -6.41 -12.81
C GLU A 186 1.12 -5.85 -13.08
N ASP A 187 2.15 -6.67 -12.89
CA ASP A 187 3.54 -6.24 -12.93
C ASP A 187 3.92 -5.59 -14.28
N GLU A 188 3.50 -6.19 -15.40
CA GLU A 188 3.74 -5.65 -16.73
C GLU A 188 2.99 -4.33 -16.96
N ALA A 189 1.74 -4.24 -16.50
CA ALA A 189 0.94 -3.03 -16.64
C ALA A 189 1.55 -1.86 -15.86
N TRP A 190 2.06 -2.12 -14.66
CA TRP A 190 2.75 -1.11 -13.86
C TRP A 190 4.10 -0.72 -14.48
N ALA A 191 4.88 -1.67 -14.99
CA ALA A 191 6.15 -1.39 -15.67
C ALA A 191 5.94 -0.49 -16.90
N ASP A 192 4.88 -0.73 -17.68
CA ASP A 192 4.50 0.09 -18.84
C ASP A 192 4.07 1.51 -18.44
N GLU A 193 3.32 1.66 -17.34
CA GLU A 193 2.95 2.96 -16.79
C GLU A 193 4.18 3.74 -16.30
N VAL A 194 5.06 3.10 -15.53
CA VAL A 194 6.34 3.68 -15.08
C VAL A 194 7.15 4.19 -16.26
N ARG A 195 7.30 3.36 -17.30
CA ARG A 195 8.03 3.75 -18.52
C ARG A 195 7.39 4.96 -19.18
N ARG A 196 6.05 5.00 -19.27
CA ARG A 196 5.30 6.12 -19.86
C ARG A 196 5.49 7.41 -19.07
N LEU A 197 5.39 7.37 -17.75
CA LEU A 197 5.60 8.52 -16.87
C LEU A 197 7.03 9.08 -17.02
N LEU A 198 8.03 8.21 -16.99
CA LEU A 198 9.43 8.63 -17.16
C LEU A 198 9.70 9.24 -18.56
N LEU A 199 9.09 8.69 -19.61
CA LEU A 199 9.23 9.20 -20.98
C LEU A 199 8.40 10.46 -21.26
N ALA A 200 7.33 10.71 -20.49
CA ALA A 200 6.57 11.97 -20.53
C ALA A 200 7.37 13.13 -19.93
N HIS A 201 8.33 12.85 -19.04
CA HIS A 201 9.19 13.84 -18.38
C HIS A 201 10.68 13.59 -18.66
N PRO A 202 11.12 13.46 -19.93
CA PRO A 202 12.39 12.83 -20.28
C PRO A 202 13.64 13.55 -19.74
N ASP A 203 13.55 14.86 -19.51
CA ASP A 203 14.64 15.68 -18.99
C ASP A 203 14.52 15.97 -17.48
N ALA A 204 13.44 15.55 -16.82
CA ALA A 204 13.35 15.61 -15.36
C ALA A 204 14.42 14.72 -14.72
N LEU A 205 14.85 15.09 -13.52
CA LEU A 205 15.76 14.32 -12.71
C LEU A 205 14.94 13.35 -11.85
N ALA A 206 15.01 12.06 -12.17
CA ALA A 206 14.47 11.00 -11.32
C ALA A 206 15.39 10.79 -10.12
N VAL A 207 14.86 10.96 -8.91
CA VAL A 207 15.56 10.82 -7.64
C VAL A 207 14.98 9.63 -6.88
N THR A 208 15.83 8.69 -6.45
CA THR A 208 15.40 7.57 -5.60
C THR A 208 15.14 8.05 -4.17
N CYS A 209 13.97 7.74 -3.64
CA CYS A 209 13.58 7.99 -2.26
C CYS A 209 13.16 6.67 -1.58
N ASP A 210 13.58 6.49 -0.33
CA ASP A 210 13.11 5.44 0.59
C ASP A 210 11.99 6.02 1.45
N LEU A 211 10.77 5.54 1.25
CA LEU A 211 9.58 5.95 2.00
C LEU A 211 9.15 4.83 2.95
N HIS A 212 8.59 5.21 4.09
CA HIS A 212 8.05 4.31 5.11
C HIS A 212 6.56 4.56 5.34
N ILE A 213 5.85 3.47 5.67
CA ILE A 213 4.46 3.41 6.14
C ILE A 213 4.26 2.21 7.09
#